data_AF-A0A5J4KS35-F1
#
_entry.id   AF-A0A5J4KS35-F1
#
_cell.length_a   1.000
_cell.length_b   1.000
_cell.length_c   1.000
_cell.angle_alpha   90.00
_cell.angle_beta   90.00
_cell.angle_gamma   90.00
#
_symmetry.space_group_name_H-M   'P 1'
#
loop_
_entity.id
_entity.type
_entity.pdbx_description
1 polymer ?
#
loop_
_entity_poly.entity_id
_entity_poly.type
_entity_poly.pdbx_seq_one_letter_code
_entity_poly.pdbx_strand_id
1 'polypeptide(L)'
;MLEALSGGSCDNNTCYHQGVQIFANNGMIMKRFMQNNGNNTGFSDRDPLLLPGARGTIIGWAQNASNNANGITVNGQSTNGSQETMVQAPLDMQFSGPITLPSSVINSQIVHVQQNSPGSIQEPIPETYMMTSGNMTIEYMLPTTAPIQDSQFTLTSSTSPTKNIPMNLGVTSDINHIQSYLYNWQKQSWDAISFSQFSCTVKNAQAYIGPDGRILLHLNNHDTSAVFDKPALQLQGTIAH
;
A
#
# COMPACT_ATOMS: atom_id res chain seq x y z
N MET A 1 -4.09 20.90 -1.53
CA MET A 1 -5.38 20.96 -2.27
C MET A 1 -6.41 20.29 -1.39
N LEU A 2 -7.46 21.00 -0.94
CA LEU A 2 -8.57 20.38 -0.24
C LEU A 2 -9.45 19.71 -1.29
N GLU A 3 -9.74 18.42 -1.13
CA GLU A 3 -10.70 17.71 -1.95
C GLU A 3 -11.95 17.41 -1.12
N ALA A 4 -13.11 17.86 -1.59
CA ALA A 4 -14.40 17.47 -1.04
C ALA A 4 -14.80 16.13 -1.66
N LEU A 5 -14.72 15.05 -0.89
CA LEU A 5 -15.11 13.71 -1.33
C LEU A 5 -16.59 13.47 -0.98
N SER A 6 -17.52 14.05 -1.75
CA SER A 6 -18.89 13.53 -1.75
C SER A 6 -19.59 13.76 -3.09
N GLY A 7 -20.23 12.69 -3.58
CA GLY A 7 -20.94 12.66 -4.85
C GLY A 7 -21.36 11.23 -5.19
N GLY A 8 -22.45 10.77 -4.57
CA GLY A 8 -23.11 9.51 -4.91
C GLY A 8 -24.60 9.75 -5.14
N SER A 9 -25.20 8.99 -6.05
CA SER A 9 -26.64 9.01 -6.31
C SER A 9 -27.23 7.67 -5.89
N CYS A 10 -28.31 7.67 -5.12
CA CYS A 10 -29.04 6.46 -4.76
C CYS A 10 -30.40 6.44 -5.45
N ASP A 11 -30.78 5.27 -5.97
CA ASP A 11 -32.18 4.92 -6.24
C ASP A 11 -32.75 4.09 -5.06
N ASN A 12 -34.02 3.69 -5.16
CA ASN A 12 -34.76 3.05 -4.07
C ASN A 12 -34.15 1.72 -3.56
N ASN A 13 -33.19 1.11 -4.28
CA ASN A 13 -32.53 -0.12 -3.84
C ASN A 13 -31.01 -0.14 -4.04
N THR A 14 -30.42 0.88 -4.66
CA THR A 14 -29.03 0.84 -5.14
C THR A 14 -28.38 2.21 -5.07
N CYS A 15 -27.25 2.30 -4.37
CA CYS A 15 -26.42 3.50 -4.35
C CYS A 15 -25.29 3.38 -5.37
N TYR A 16 -25.30 4.26 -6.38
CA TYR A 16 -24.25 4.41 -7.37
C TYR A 16 -23.22 5.41 -6.85
N HIS A 17 -22.05 4.88 -6.47
CA HIS A 17 -20.88 5.67 -6.13
C HIS A 17 -19.79 5.39 -7.17
N GLN A 18 -19.41 6.39 -7.96
CA GLN A 18 -18.23 6.28 -8.81
C GLN A 18 -16.98 6.50 -7.95
N GLY A 19 -16.29 5.43 -7.56
CA GLY A 19 -14.96 5.52 -6.93
C GLY A 19 -14.87 6.25 -5.59
N VAL A 20 -15.99 6.46 -4.89
CA VAL A 20 -16.04 7.20 -3.62
C VAL A 20 -15.84 6.25 -2.43
N GLN A 21 -15.13 6.74 -1.41
CA GLN A 21 -15.00 6.09 -0.11
C GLN A 21 -16.35 6.08 0.61
N ILE A 22 -16.77 4.93 1.12
CA ILE A 22 -18.01 4.75 1.88
C ILE A 22 -17.65 4.78 3.37
N PHE A 23 -18.29 5.67 4.12
CA PHE A 23 -18.21 5.74 5.57
C PHE A 23 -19.47 5.10 6.13
N ALA A 24 -19.33 3.97 6.83
CA ALA A 24 -20.44 3.33 7.52
C ALA A 24 -20.66 4.02 8.88
N ASN A 25 -21.90 3.99 9.38
CA ASN A 25 -22.29 4.61 10.66
C ASN A 25 -21.53 4.07 11.89
N ASN A 26 -20.77 2.98 11.73
CA ASN A 26 -19.88 2.43 12.75
C ASN A 26 -18.42 2.90 12.61
N GLY A 27 -18.15 3.90 11.77
CA GLY A 27 -16.82 4.44 11.53
C GLY A 27 -15.94 3.63 10.57
N MET A 28 -16.46 2.54 9.98
CA MET A 28 -15.71 1.78 8.98
C MET A 28 -15.66 2.53 7.64
N ILE A 29 -14.48 2.53 7.02
CA ILE A 29 -14.25 3.23 5.76
C ILE A 29 -13.88 2.20 4.71
N MET A 30 -14.72 2.11 3.68
CA MET A 30 -14.59 1.12 2.61
C MET A 30 -14.42 1.83 1.28
N LYS A 31 -13.36 1.54 0.54
CA LYS A 31 -13.25 1.97 -0.85
C LYS A 31 -13.79 0.86 -1.75
N ARG A 32 -14.95 1.05 -2.37
CA ARG A 32 -15.44 0.12 -3.41
C ARG A 32 -14.73 0.41 -4.72
N PHE A 33 -13.82 -0.48 -5.11
CA PHE A 33 -13.40 -0.55 -6.51
C PHE A 33 -14.50 -1.27 -7.29
N MET A 34 -15.16 -0.56 -8.20
CA MET A 34 -15.97 -1.22 -9.23
C MET A 34 -14.99 -1.81 -10.26
N GLN A 35 -14.54 -3.04 -10.07
CA GLN A 35 -14.12 -3.85 -11.19
C GLN A 35 -15.38 -4.29 -11.94
N ASN A 36 -15.44 -3.98 -13.24
CA ASN A 36 -16.45 -4.49 -14.17
C ASN A 36 -16.27 -6.00 -14.36
N ASN A 37 -16.60 -6.78 -13.34
CA ASN A 37 -17.08 -8.15 -13.43
C ASN A 37 -17.51 -8.55 -12.03
N GLY A 38 -18.80 -8.86 -11.88
CA GLY A 38 -19.38 -9.20 -10.60
C GLY A 38 -18.54 -10.26 -9.88
N ASN A 39 -18.43 -10.06 -8.56
CA ASN A 39 -17.99 -11.06 -7.58
C ASN A 39 -16.54 -11.04 -7.06
N ASN A 40 -15.87 -9.89 -6.96
CA ASN A 40 -14.70 -9.78 -6.07
C ASN A 40 -14.61 -8.39 -5.40
N THR A 41 -14.84 -8.36 -4.09
CA THR A 41 -14.44 -7.23 -3.23
C THR A 41 -12.96 -7.37 -2.93
N GLY A 42 -12.10 -6.85 -3.83
CA GLY A 42 -10.67 -6.74 -3.54
C GLY A 42 -10.47 -5.76 -2.39
N PHE A 43 -9.94 -6.24 -1.26
CA PHE A 43 -9.42 -5.39 -0.21
C PHE A 43 -8.08 -4.83 -0.70
N SER A 44 -7.91 -3.52 -0.60
CA SER A 44 -6.60 -2.89 -0.76
C SER A 44 -6.05 -2.65 0.63
N ASP A 45 -4.82 -3.10 0.90
CA ASP A 45 -4.08 -2.78 2.14
C ASP A 45 -3.65 -1.30 2.20
N ARG A 46 -3.98 -0.51 1.17
CA ARG A 46 -3.85 0.92 1.20
C ARG A 46 -4.92 1.49 2.14
N ASP A 47 -4.45 2.08 3.24
CA ASP A 47 -5.32 2.79 4.17
C ASP A 47 -6.19 3.79 3.38
N PRO A 48 -7.53 3.60 3.33
CA PRO A 48 -8.41 4.50 2.59
C PRO A 48 -8.33 5.93 3.15
N LEU A 49 -7.83 6.11 4.36
CA LEU A 49 -7.62 7.41 4.97
C LEU A 49 -6.34 8.11 4.53
N LEU A 50 -5.40 7.40 3.91
CA LEU A 50 -4.13 7.96 3.48
C LEU A 50 -4.28 8.65 2.12
N LEU A 51 -4.08 9.97 2.08
CA LEU A 51 -4.03 10.72 0.82
C LEU A 51 -2.85 10.20 -0.01
N PRO A 52 -3.01 10.01 -1.35
CA PRO A 52 -1.91 9.57 -2.20
C PRO A 52 -0.66 10.44 -2.03
N GLY A 53 0.46 9.80 -1.65
CA GLY A 53 1.75 10.48 -1.44
C GLY A 53 1.89 11.21 -0.09
N ALA A 54 0.86 11.26 0.74
CA ALA A 54 0.96 11.79 2.10
C ALA A 54 1.59 10.75 3.03
N ARG A 55 2.47 11.18 3.94
CA ARG A 55 3.12 10.32 4.93
C ARG A 55 2.18 9.97 6.10
N GLY A 56 1.17 10.81 6.31
CA GLY A 56 0.03 10.61 7.19
C GLY A 56 -1.10 11.54 6.76
N THR A 57 -2.33 11.30 7.21
CA THR A 57 -3.48 12.19 6.92
C THR A 57 -4.10 12.64 8.24
N ILE A 58 -4.29 13.95 8.39
CA ILE A 58 -5.20 14.48 9.41
C ILE A 58 -6.61 14.38 8.86
N ILE A 59 -7.51 13.80 9.64
CA ILE A 59 -8.93 13.70 9.32
C ILE A 59 -9.71 14.47 10.34
N GLY A 60 -10.48 15.44 9.84
CA GLY A 60 -11.44 16.19 10.62
C GLY A 60 -12.84 16.00 10.04
N TRP A 61 -13.82 16.07 10.92
CA TRP A 61 -15.24 16.17 10.58
C TRP A 61 -15.69 17.56 11.01
N ALA A 62 -16.17 18.38 10.09
CA ALA A 62 -16.80 19.63 10.47
C ALA A 62 -18.22 19.29 10.92
N GLN A 63 -18.47 19.38 12.23
CA GLN A 63 -19.81 19.27 12.79
C GLN A 63 -20.57 20.56 12.49
N ASN A 64 -21.18 20.66 11.32
CA ASN A 64 -22.20 21.67 11.11
C ASN A 64 -23.51 21.19 11.74
N ALA A 65 -23.73 21.62 12.97
CA ALA A 65 -25.06 21.73 13.57
C ALA A 65 -25.86 22.86 12.89
N SER A 66 -26.11 22.75 11.58
CA SER A 66 -27.10 23.61 10.94
C SER A 66 -28.46 22.95 11.11
N ASN A 67 -29.24 23.49 12.05
CA ASN A 67 -30.67 23.26 12.25
C ASN A 67 -31.36 22.46 11.12
N ASN A 68 -31.91 21.29 11.47
CA ASN A 68 -32.74 20.40 10.64
C ASN A 68 -34.05 21.04 10.13
N ALA A 69 -34.11 22.36 9.93
CA ALA A 69 -35.33 23.05 9.50
C ALA A 69 -35.61 22.87 8.00
N ASN A 70 -34.58 22.64 7.17
CA ASN A 70 -34.73 22.44 5.73
C ASN A 70 -34.03 21.14 5.31
N GLY A 71 -34.74 20.02 5.47
CA GLY A 71 -34.29 18.72 4.95
C GLY A 71 -34.03 18.82 3.45
N ILE A 72 -32.88 18.31 3.00
CA ILE A 72 -32.56 18.24 1.58
C ILE A 72 -33.52 17.26 0.93
N THR A 73 -34.08 17.68 -0.19
CA THR A 73 -34.87 16.80 -1.04
C THR A 73 -34.11 16.51 -2.32
N VAL A 74 -34.05 15.24 -2.71
CA VAL A 74 -33.66 14.84 -4.07
C VAL A 74 -34.96 14.50 -4.78
N ASN A 75 -35.29 15.24 -5.85
CA ASN A 75 -36.56 15.12 -6.56
C ASN A 75 -37.80 15.26 -5.64
N GLY A 76 -37.75 16.13 -4.62
CA GLY A 76 -38.84 16.34 -3.68
C GLY A 76 -39.00 15.25 -2.60
N GLN A 77 -38.11 14.25 -2.55
CA GLN A 77 -38.08 13.23 -1.50
C GLN A 77 -37.02 13.56 -0.45
N SER A 78 -37.40 13.55 0.82
CA SER A 78 -36.48 13.77 1.94
C SER A 78 -35.43 12.66 2.01
N THR A 79 -34.16 13.02 2.06
CA THR A 79 -33.06 12.05 2.24
C THR A 79 -32.84 11.75 3.72
N ASN A 80 -32.71 10.48 4.10
CA ASN A 80 -32.45 10.05 5.49
C ASN A 80 -30.97 10.22 5.95
N GLY A 81 -30.26 11.27 5.51
CA GLY A 81 -28.83 11.45 5.76
C GLY A 81 -28.48 12.76 6.47
N SER A 82 -27.41 12.76 7.26
CA SER A 82 -26.73 13.97 7.77
C SER A 82 -25.78 14.54 6.71
N GLN A 83 -25.59 15.87 6.70
CA GLN A 83 -24.45 16.48 6.01
C GLN A 83 -23.24 16.46 6.93
N GLU A 84 -22.17 15.81 6.51
CA GLU A 84 -20.87 15.84 7.19
C GLU A 84 -19.83 16.37 6.22
N THR A 85 -19.12 17.42 6.61
CA THR A 85 -17.97 17.91 5.84
C THR A 85 -16.74 17.19 6.34
N MET A 86 -16.22 16.25 5.56
CA MET A 86 -14.92 15.64 5.81
C MET A 86 -13.83 16.58 5.31
N VAL A 87 -12.83 16.84 6.15
CA VAL A 87 -11.60 17.53 5.79
C VAL A 87 -10.45 16.54 5.92
N GLN A 88 -9.73 16.34 4.82
CA GLN A 88 -8.48 15.60 4.80
C GLN A 88 -7.33 16.56 4.49
N ALA A 89 -6.24 16.45 5.24
CA ALA A 89 -5.02 17.20 4.98
C ALA A 89 -3.79 16.28 5.08
N PRO A 90 -2.83 16.39 4.14
CA PRO A 90 -1.60 15.63 4.24
C PRO A 90 -0.78 16.14 5.45
N LEU A 91 -0.25 15.23 6.23
CA LEU A 91 0.71 15.53 7.28
C LEU A 91 2.13 15.38 6.72
N ASP A 92 2.89 16.47 6.77
CA ASP A 92 4.33 16.40 6.56
C ASP A 92 5.00 16.00 7.88
N MET A 93 5.68 14.86 7.87
CA MET A 93 6.39 14.33 9.02
C MET A 93 7.89 14.54 8.80
N GLN A 94 8.51 15.24 9.75
CA GLN A 94 9.96 15.37 9.84
C GLN A 94 10.46 14.51 11.00
N PHE A 95 11.51 13.75 10.75
CA PHE A 95 12.09 12.82 11.70
C PHE A 95 13.50 13.28 12.06
N SER A 96 13.89 13.14 13.33
CA SER A 96 15.23 13.48 13.81
C SER A 96 15.67 12.54 14.92
N GLY A 97 16.98 12.31 15.05
CA GLY A 97 17.55 11.42 16.06
C GLY A 97 17.29 9.94 15.77
N PRO A 98 17.37 9.07 16.81
CA PRO A 98 17.07 7.65 16.68
C PRO A 98 15.61 7.42 16.30
N ILE A 99 15.39 6.66 15.24
CA ILE A 99 14.07 6.42 14.65
C ILE A 99 13.83 4.94 14.42
N THR A 100 12.55 4.55 14.47
CA THR A 100 12.03 3.29 13.94
C THR A 100 10.85 3.63 13.05
N LEU A 101 11.02 3.50 11.73
CA LEU A 101 9.98 3.71 10.75
C LEU A 101 9.26 2.37 10.51
N PRO A 102 7.98 2.25 10.92
CA PRO A 102 7.17 1.09 10.58
C PRO A 102 6.90 1.03 9.07
N SER A 103 6.52 -0.14 8.57
CA SER A 103 6.20 -0.33 7.14
C SER A 103 5.03 0.50 6.65
N SER A 104 4.10 0.87 7.54
CA SER A 104 2.93 1.68 7.20
C SER A 104 3.25 3.11 6.76
N VAL A 105 4.44 3.65 7.09
CA VAL A 105 4.85 5.01 6.69
C VAL A 105 5.82 5.03 5.51
N ILE A 106 6.23 3.85 5.04
CA ILE A 106 7.14 3.68 3.91
C ILE A 106 6.33 3.32 2.68
N ASN A 107 6.29 4.23 1.72
CA ASN A 107 5.59 3.99 0.46
C ASN A 107 6.38 3.01 -0.40
N SER A 108 5.68 2.17 -1.16
CA SER A 108 6.29 1.20 -2.07
C SER A 108 5.51 1.08 -3.36
N GLN A 109 6.19 0.86 -4.48
CA GLN A 109 5.59 0.67 -5.79
C GLN A 109 6.41 -0.28 -6.67
N ILE A 110 5.76 -0.95 -7.60
CA ILE A 110 6.46 -1.68 -8.66
C ILE A 110 6.97 -0.65 -9.68
N VAL A 111 8.27 -0.67 -9.95
CA VAL A 111 8.91 0.22 -10.94
C VAL A 111 9.37 -0.52 -12.19
N HIS A 112 9.46 -1.84 -12.14
CA HIS A 112 9.86 -2.65 -13.27
C HIS A 112 9.27 -4.05 -13.21
N VAL A 113 8.84 -4.57 -14.36
CA VAL A 113 8.39 -5.95 -14.55
C VAL A 113 8.93 -6.44 -15.89
N GLN A 114 9.61 -7.58 -15.87
CA GLN A 114 10.07 -8.28 -17.07
C GLN A 114 9.52 -9.71 -17.03
N GLN A 115 8.63 -10.04 -17.95
CA GLN A 115 8.02 -11.36 -18.04
C GLN A 115 8.69 -12.17 -19.15
N ASN A 116 8.98 -13.43 -18.90
CA ASN A 116 9.48 -14.34 -19.94
C ASN A 116 8.35 -14.84 -20.86
N SER A 117 7.12 -14.84 -20.37
CA SER A 117 5.91 -15.12 -21.15
C SER A 117 4.74 -14.27 -20.63
N PRO A 118 3.75 -13.93 -21.48
CA PRO A 118 2.59 -13.16 -21.05
C PRO A 118 1.89 -13.81 -19.86
N GLY A 119 1.67 -13.05 -18.80
CA GLY A 119 0.99 -13.52 -17.59
C GLY A 119 1.86 -14.36 -16.65
N SER A 120 3.18 -14.43 -16.86
CA SER A 120 4.09 -15.08 -15.90
C SER A 120 4.26 -14.32 -14.58
N ILE A 121 3.88 -13.04 -14.55
CA ILE A 121 3.75 -12.24 -13.33
C ILE A 121 2.34 -11.68 -13.29
N GLN A 122 1.62 -11.93 -12.21
CA GLN A 122 0.24 -11.49 -12.00
C GLN A 122 0.10 -10.93 -10.60
N GLU A 123 -0.80 -9.97 -10.45
CA GLU A 123 -1.28 -9.49 -9.15
C GLU A 123 -2.71 -9.98 -8.98
N PRO A 124 -2.92 -11.25 -8.55
CA PRO A 124 -4.25 -11.83 -8.44
C PRO A 124 -5.17 -11.03 -7.50
N ILE A 125 -4.59 -10.40 -6.47
CA ILE A 125 -5.21 -9.43 -5.56
C ILE A 125 -4.21 -8.32 -5.23
N PRO A 126 -4.68 -7.13 -4.81
CA PRO A 126 -3.77 -6.03 -4.48
C PRO A 126 -2.66 -6.45 -3.52
N GLU A 127 -1.44 -6.05 -3.85
CA GLU A 127 -0.22 -6.32 -3.09
C GLU A 127 0.16 -7.81 -2.94
N THR A 128 -0.53 -8.74 -3.60
CA THR A 128 -0.10 -10.14 -3.68
C THR A 128 0.27 -10.49 -5.09
N TYR A 129 1.45 -11.06 -5.26
CA TYR A 129 2.00 -11.41 -6.55
C TYR A 129 2.09 -12.91 -6.70
N MET A 130 1.71 -13.36 -7.89
CA MET A 130 2.00 -14.69 -8.38
C MET A 130 3.03 -14.56 -9.50
N MET A 131 4.16 -15.23 -9.34
CA MET A 131 5.25 -15.19 -10.31
C MET A 131 5.64 -16.61 -10.67
N THR A 132 5.49 -17.00 -11.93
CA THR A 132 5.95 -18.29 -12.46
C THR A 132 7.33 -18.16 -13.08
N SER A 133 7.59 -17.07 -13.80
CA SER A 133 8.92 -16.76 -14.32
C SER A 133 9.08 -15.27 -14.61
N GLY A 134 10.32 -14.79 -14.56
CA GLY A 134 10.69 -13.41 -14.86
C GLY A 134 11.11 -12.64 -13.62
N ASN A 135 11.16 -11.32 -13.79
CA ASN A 135 11.73 -10.40 -12.82
C ASN A 135 10.75 -9.28 -12.46
N MET A 136 10.77 -8.86 -11.20
CA MET A 136 10.04 -7.70 -10.69
C MET A 136 10.97 -6.84 -9.84
N THR A 137 10.90 -5.52 -9.98
CA THR A 137 11.58 -4.58 -9.08
C THR A 137 10.56 -3.73 -8.35
N ILE A 138 10.67 -3.73 -7.02
CA ILE A 138 9.89 -2.91 -6.10
C ILE A 138 10.80 -1.78 -5.60
N GLU A 139 10.32 -0.54 -5.71
CA GLU A 139 10.93 0.64 -5.10
C GLU A 139 10.22 0.94 -3.79
N TYR A 140 11.00 1.16 -2.73
CA TYR A 140 10.55 1.71 -1.47
C TYR A 140 11.07 3.14 -1.34
N MET A 141 10.19 4.02 -0.86
CA MET A 141 10.48 5.43 -0.65
C MET A 141 10.43 5.75 0.85
N LEU A 142 11.57 6.10 1.41
CA LEU A 142 11.63 6.54 2.80
C LEU A 142 10.92 7.89 2.98
N PRO A 143 10.27 8.12 4.14
CA PRO A 143 9.55 9.35 4.42
C PRO A 143 10.49 10.50 4.82
N THR A 144 11.78 10.41 4.54
CA THR A 144 12.77 11.43 4.80
C THR A 144 13.86 11.38 3.73
N THR A 145 14.36 12.55 3.34
CA THR A 145 15.54 12.69 2.48
C THR A 145 16.81 12.93 3.30
N ALA A 146 16.67 13.13 4.61
CA ALA A 146 17.82 13.33 5.49
C ALA A 146 18.65 12.04 5.58
N PRO A 147 19.99 12.14 5.60
CA PRO A 147 20.86 10.98 5.72
C PRO A 147 20.55 10.16 6.99
N ILE A 148 20.41 8.85 6.83
CA ILE A 148 20.17 7.92 7.92
C ILE A 148 21.45 7.14 8.19
N GLN A 149 22.03 7.35 9.37
CA GLN A 149 23.19 6.66 9.90
C GLN A 149 22.76 5.46 10.74
N ASP A 150 23.70 4.57 11.03
CA ASP A 150 23.50 3.32 11.79
C ASP A 150 22.21 2.57 11.43
N SER A 151 21.91 2.52 10.13
CA SER A 151 20.63 2.05 9.64
C SER A 151 20.59 0.54 9.48
N GLN A 152 19.47 -0.05 9.88
CA GLN A 152 19.11 -1.42 9.59
C GLN A 152 17.67 -1.49 9.09
N PHE A 153 17.38 -2.39 8.17
CA PHE A 153 15.99 -2.66 7.81
C PHE A 153 15.68 -4.15 7.78
N THR A 154 14.39 -4.43 7.92
CA THR A 154 13.83 -5.76 7.78
C THR A 154 12.73 -5.72 6.72
N LEU A 155 12.83 -6.62 5.75
CA LEU A 155 11.76 -6.95 4.81
C LEU A 155 11.01 -8.16 5.35
N THR A 156 9.68 -8.10 5.37
CA THR A 156 8.83 -9.19 5.86
C THR A 156 7.69 -9.47 4.90
N SER A 157 7.42 -10.74 4.66
CA SER A 157 6.29 -11.24 3.88
C SER A 157 5.38 -12.08 4.77
N SER A 158 4.12 -12.22 4.39
CA SER A 158 3.16 -13.07 5.10
C SER A 158 3.38 -14.55 4.82
N THR A 159 3.20 -15.37 5.85
CA THR A 159 3.21 -16.85 5.72
C THR A 159 2.03 -17.40 4.92
N SER A 160 1.00 -16.58 4.68
CA SER A 160 -0.23 -16.96 3.98
C SER A 160 -0.79 -15.75 3.23
N PRO A 161 -0.18 -15.34 2.11
CA PRO A 161 -0.57 -14.13 1.38
C PRO A 161 -2.02 -14.18 0.83
N THR A 162 -2.62 -15.37 0.74
CA THR A 162 -3.97 -15.58 0.22
C THR A 162 -5.00 -16.02 1.28
N LYS A 163 -4.67 -15.94 2.57
CA LYS A 163 -5.47 -16.54 3.68
C LYS A 163 -6.96 -16.18 3.67
N ASN A 164 -7.31 -14.99 3.19
CA ASN A 164 -8.68 -14.47 3.23
C ASN A 164 -9.42 -14.57 1.90
N ILE A 165 -8.83 -15.23 0.90
CA ILE A 165 -9.35 -15.23 -0.47
C ILE A 165 -9.41 -16.66 -1.00
N PRO A 166 -10.58 -17.10 -1.50
CA PRO A 166 -10.72 -18.43 -2.08
C PRO A 166 -10.01 -18.47 -3.44
N MET A 167 -8.70 -18.71 -3.43
CA MET A 167 -7.89 -18.96 -4.61
C MET A 167 -7.31 -20.36 -4.56
N ASN A 168 -7.54 -21.14 -5.62
CA ASN A 168 -6.92 -22.42 -5.81
C ASN A 168 -5.64 -22.24 -6.64
N LEU A 169 -4.50 -22.20 -5.97
CA LEU A 169 -3.21 -21.86 -6.58
C LEU A 169 -2.39 -23.10 -6.95
N GLY A 170 -2.90 -24.31 -6.66
CA GLY A 170 -2.12 -25.54 -6.78
C GLY A 170 -0.89 -25.53 -5.87
N VAL A 171 0.13 -26.31 -6.24
CA VAL A 171 1.42 -26.30 -5.52
C VAL A 171 2.18 -25.05 -5.89
N THR A 172 2.47 -24.21 -4.91
CA THR A 172 3.23 -22.98 -5.08
C THR A 172 4.35 -22.90 -4.05
N SER A 173 5.44 -22.22 -4.41
CA SER A 173 6.46 -21.80 -3.48
C SER A 173 6.12 -20.42 -2.90
N ASP A 174 6.95 -19.97 -1.97
CA ASP A 174 6.81 -18.66 -1.31
C ASP A 174 8.05 -17.78 -1.56
N ILE A 175 8.08 -16.62 -0.93
CA ILE A 175 9.20 -15.68 -1.05
C ILE A 175 10.56 -16.23 -0.60
N ASN A 176 10.61 -17.23 0.29
CA ASN A 176 11.87 -17.84 0.73
C ASN A 176 12.58 -18.57 -0.41
N HIS A 177 11.86 -18.88 -1.48
CA HIS A 177 12.34 -19.62 -2.64
C HIS A 177 12.59 -18.72 -3.86
N ILE A 178 12.31 -17.41 -3.74
CA ILE A 178 12.53 -16.42 -4.79
C ILE A 178 13.93 -15.82 -4.66
N GLN A 179 14.67 -15.77 -5.76
CA GLN A 179 15.97 -15.10 -5.80
C GLN A 179 15.76 -13.61 -5.60
N SER A 180 16.32 -13.07 -4.53
CA SER A 180 16.08 -11.69 -4.10
C SER A 180 17.40 -10.91 -4.10
N TYR A 181 17.36 -9.65 -4.51
CA TYR A 181 18.52 -8.79 -4.59
C TYR A 181 18.18 -7.37 -4.14
N LEU A 182 19.14 -6.70 -3.50
CA LEU A 182 19.04 -5.28 -3.18
C LEU A 182 20.02 -4.50 -4.03
N TYR A 183 19.60 -3.34 -4.51
CA TYR A 183 20.52 -2.46 -5.24
C TYR A 183 21.44 -1.75 -4.26
N ASN A 184 22.73 -1.99 -4.39
CA ASN A 184 23.79 -1.31 -3.67
C ASN A 184 24.19 -0.05 -4.44
N TRP A 185 23.75 1.11 -3.94
CA TRP A 185 24.01 2.41 -4.57
C TRP A 185 25.48 2.82 -4.54
N GLN A 186 26.23 2.33 -3.55
CA GLN A 186 27.67 2.62 -3.44
C GLN A 186 28.49 1.84 -4.47
N LYS A 187 28.15 0.56 -4.67
CA LYS A 187 28.82 -0.32 -5.65
C LYS A 187 28.22 -0.24 -7.05
N GLN A 188 27.03 0.35 -7.18
CA GLN A 188 26.22 0.35 -8.40
C GLN A 188 25.91 -1.07 -8.90
N SER A 189 25.69 -2.01 -7.98
CA SER A 189 25.47 -3.44 -8.27
C SER A 189 24.31 -4.00 -7.47
N TRP A 190 23.77 -5.12 -7.91
CA TRP A 190 22.78 -5.89 -7.15
C TRP A 190 23.50 -6.87 -6.22
N ASP A 191 23.25 -6.75 -4.92
CA ASP A 191 23.75 -7.69 -3.91
C ASP A 191 22.64 -8.72 -3.58
N ALA A 192 22.98 -10.01 -3.61
CA ALA A 192 22.02 -11.07 -3.31
C ALA A 192 21.63 -11.07 -1.83
N ILE A 193 20.34 -11.29 -1.57
CA ILE A 193 19.76 -11.50 -0.25
C ILE A 193 18.85 -12.72 -0.24
N SER A 194 18.53 -13.22 0.94
CA SER A 194 17.66 -14.38 1.11
C SER A 194 16.62 -14.10 2.19
N PHE A 195 15.36 -14.39 1.89
CA PHE A 195 14.33 -14.49 2.91
C PHE A 195 14.46 -15.84 3.63
N SER A 196 14.43 -15.80 4.96
CA SER A 196 14.36 -16.97 5.81
C SER A 196 13.19 -16.77 6.76
N GLN A 197 12.30 -17.76 6.84
CA GLN A 197 11.08 -17.65 7.62
C GLN A 197 10.29 -16.37 7.28
N PHE A 198 10.20 -16.07 5.97
CA PHE A 198 9.48 -14.93 5.41
C PHE A 198 10.06 -13.56 5.79
N SER A 199 11.31 -13.50 6.27
CA SER A 199 11.96 -12.26 6.64
C SER A 199 13.42 -12.17 6.16
N CYS A 200 13.88 -10.96 5.86
CA CYS A 200 15.27 -10.65 5.55
C CYS A 200 15.69 -9.37 6.29
N THR A 201 16.73 -9.44 7.10
CA THR A 201 17.28 -8.29 7.84
C THR A 201 18.65 -7.88 7.31
N VAL A 202 18.81 -6.59 7.05
CA VAL A 202 20.08 -5.95 6.65
C VAL A 202 20.50 -5.01 7.77
N LYS A 203 21.64 -5.29 8.43
CA LYS A 203 22.12 -4.53 9.60
C LYS A 203 22.88 -3.24 9.30
N ASN A 204 23.44 -3.13 8.08
CA ASN A 204 24.17 -1.95 7.61
C ASN A 204 23.54 -1.49 6.29
N ALA A 205 22.39 -0.84 6.40
CA ALA A 205 21.51 -0.55 5.28
C ALA A 205 21.96 0.65 4.42
N GLN A 206 22.94 1.43 4.86
CA GLN A 206 23.38 2.69 4.22
C GLN A 206 23.76 2.51 2.76
N ALA A 207 24.37 1.38 2.40
CA ALA A 207 24.75 1.12 1.01
C ALA A 207 23.54 0.91 0.08
N TYR A 208 22.37 0.58 0.64
CA TYR A 208 21.15 0.26 -0.10
C TYR A 208 20.12 1.39 -0.06
N ILE A 209 20.38 2.46 0.70
CA ILE A 209 19.60 3.69 0.70
C ILE A 209 20.20 4.65 -0.32
N GLY A 210 19.48 4.85 -1.41
CA GLY A 210 19.87 5.68 -2.52
C GLY A 210 19.49 7.15 -2.37
N PRO A 211 19.71 7.93 -3.45
CA PRO A 211 19.20 9.28 -3.55
C PRO A 211 17.71 9.35 -3.20
N ASP A 212 17.30 10.42 -2.52
CA ASP A 212 15.93 10.66 -2.05
C ASP A 212 15.38 9.59 -1.09
N GLY A 213 16.22 8.71 -0.53
CA GLY A 213 15.76 7.64 0.35
C GLY A 213 15.16 6.46 -0.41
N ARG A 214 15.57 6.21 -1.66
CA ARG A 214 15.12 5.07 -2.47
C ARG A 214 15.80 3.77 -2.04
N ILE A 215 15.02 2.70 -1.90
CA ILE A 215 15.55 1.33 -1.74
C ILE A 215 14.93 0.48 -2.84
N LEU A 216 15.75 -0.31 -3.55
CA LEU A 216 15.27 -1.16 -4.64
C LEU A 216 15.44 -2.63 -4.28
N LEU A 217 14.33 -3.37 -4.32
CA LEU A 217 14.28 -4.82 -4.17
C LEU A 217 13.96 -5.44 -5.53
N HIS A 218 14.86 -6.27 -6.01
CA HIS A 218 14.66 -7.06 -7.22
C HIS A 218 14.35 -8.51 -6.85
N LEU A 219 13.29 -9.04 -7.43
CA LEU A 219 12.80 -10.40 -7.25
C LEU A 219 12.87 -11.10 -8.59
N ASN A 220 13.48 -12.28 -8.59
CA ASN A 220 13.67 -13.09 -9.78
C ASN A 220 13.23 -14.53 -9.50
N ASN A 221 12.46 -15.08 -10.42
CA ASN A 221 12.01 -16.45 -10.35
C ASN A 221 12.12 -17.10 -11.73
N HIS A 222 12.62 -18.33 -11.77
CA HIS A 222 12.88 -19.07 -13.00
C HIS A 222 12.09 -20.37 -13.11
N ASP A 223 11.77 -21.04 -11.99
CA ASP A 223 11.46 -22.47 -12.04
C ASP A 223 10.10 -22.88 -11.43
N THR A 224 9.60 -22.19 -10.39
CA THR A 224 8.40 -22.63 -9.66
C THR A 224 7.42 -21.49 -9.48
N SER A 225 6.12 -21.71 -9.71
CA SER A 225 5.10 -20.71 -9.37
C SER A 225 5.20 -20.33 -7.89
N ALA A 226 5.54 -19.06 -7.64
CA ALA A 226 5.69 -18.51 -6.30
C ALA A 226 4.55 -17.53 -6.02
N VAL A 227 4.04 -17.55 -4.80
CA VAL A 227 2.99 -16.62 -4.34
C VAL A 227 3.47 -15.95 -3.06
N PHE A 228 3.44 -14.62 -3.05
CA PHE A 228 3.94 -13.80 -1.95
C PHE A 228 3.24 -12.44 -1.96
N ASP A 229 3.13 -11.82 -0.78
CA ASP A 229 2.73 -10.42 -0.67
C ASP A 229 3.94 -9.49 -0.90
N LYS A 230 3.65 -8.25 -1.28
CA LYS A 230 4.65 -7.19 -1.38
C LYS A 230 5.38 -7.08 -0.03
N PRO A 231 6.69 -7.33 0.03
CA PRO A 231 7.37 -7.35 1.33
C PRO A 231 7.26 -6.00 2.03
N ALA A 232 6.84 -6.02 3.29
CA ALA A 232 6.77 -4.84 4.13
C ALA A 232 8.17 -4.47 4.61
N LEU A 233 8.58 -3.21 4.43
CA LEU A 233 9.89 -2.71 4.85
C LEU A 233 9.77 -1.98 6.20
N GLN A 234 10.49 -2.41 7.23
CA GLN A 234 10.68 -1.65 8.47
C GLN A 234 12.12 -1.15 8.54
N LEU A 235 12.33 0.13 8.86
CA LEU A 235 13.67 0.73 8.96
C LEU A 235 13.92 1.22 10.39
N GLN A 236 15.15 1.05 10.88
CA GLN A 236 15.66 1.66 12.09
C GLN A 236 16.97 2.37 11.78
N GLY A 237 17.30 3.41 12.51
CA GLY A 237 18.56 4.14 12.36
C GLY A 237 18.54 5.48 13.07
N THR A 238 19.50 6.33 12.76
CA THR A 238 19.62 7.68 13.32
C THR A 238 19.64 8.71 12.20
N ILE A 239 18.73 9.67 12.22
CA ILE A 239 18.76 10.80 11.29
C ILE A 239 19.66 11.88 11.86
N ALA A 240 20.73 12.21 11.13
CA ALA A 240 21.61 13.32 11.45
C ALA A 240 21.00 14.64 10.95
N HIS A 241 21.18 15.70 11.74
CA HIS A 241 20.82 17.07 11.38
C HIS A 241 21.84 17.71 10.44
#